data_AF-A0A7W9Q834-F1
#
_entry.id   AF-A0A7W9Q834-F1
#
_cell.length_a   1.000
_cell.length_b   1.000
_cell.length_c   1.000
_cell.angle_alpha   90.00
_cell.angle_beta   90.00
_cell.angle_gamma   90.00
#
_symmetry.space_group_name_H-M   'P 1'
#
loop_
_entity.id
_entity.type
_entity.pdbx_description
1 polymer ?
#
loop_
_entity_poly.entity_id
_entity_poly.type
_entity_poly.pdbx_seq_one_letter_code
_entity_poly.pdbx_strand_id
1 'polypeptide(L)' 'MPGLVSRIKAFARSPQGRRLVAQGRSAASDPRKRSQAMQLLRRLRGRR' A
#
# COMPACT_ATOMS: atom_id res chain seq x y z
N MET A 1 15.59 8.26 22.30
CA MET A 1 14.69 8.88 21.29
C MET A 1 14.06 7.76 20.46
N PRO A 2 12.72 7.61 20.42
CA PRO A 2 12.10 6.63 19.55
C PRO A 2 12.42 6.96 18.09
N GLY A 3 13.14 6.07 17.41
CA GLY A 3 13.54 6.26 16.02
C GLY A 3 12.34 6.36 15.07
N LEU A 4 12.57 6.86 13.86
CA LEU A 4 11.54 7.08 12.83
C LEU A 4 10.64 5.83 12.62
N VAL A 5 11.24 4.64 12.69
CA VAL A 5 10.55 3.34 12.58
C VAL A 5 9.53 3.12 13.71
N SER A 6 9.84 3.54 14.94
CA SER A 6 8.93 3.42 16.07
C SER A 6 7.72 4.36 15.93
N ARG A 7 7.91 5.55 15.36
CA ARG A 7 6.82 6.49 15.04
C ARG A 7 5.92 5.95 13.93
N ILE A 8 6.49 5.35 12.87
CA ILE A 8 5.71 4.70 11.82
C ILE A 8 4.91 3.52 12.38
N LYS A 9 5.52 2.70 13.25
CA LYS A 9 4.82 1.58 13.90
C LYS A 9 3.70 2.07 14.82
N ALA A 10 3.92 3.15 15.58
CA ALA A 10 2.90 3.77 16.41
C ALA A 10 1.77 4.38 15.58
N PHE A 11 2.11 5.06 14.47
CA PHE A 11 1.16 5.60 13.52
C PHE A 11 0.33 4.50 12.86
N ALA A 12 0.94 3.41 12.39
CA ALA A 12 0.24 2.27 11.81
C ALA A 12 -0.69 1.57 12.82
N ARG A 13 -0.36 1.62 14.13
CA ARG A 13 -1.21 1.11 15.22
C ARG A 13 -2.31 2.08 15.65
N SER A 14 -2.23 3.36 15.28
CA SER A 14 -3.26 4.36 15.56
C SER A 14 -4.55 4.06 14.77
N PRO A 15 -5.73 4.53 15.22
CA PRO A 15 -6.98 4.34 14.48
C PRO A 15 -6.96 4.98 13.08
N GLN A 16 -6.24 6.09 12.91
CA GLN A 16 -6.06 6.76 11.63
C GLN A 16 -5.15 5.95 10.69
N GLY A 17 -4.03 5.45 11.20
CA GLY A 17 -3.12 4.59 10.43
C GLY A 17 -3.73 3.23 10.10
N ARG A 18 -4.53 2.64 11.01
CA ARG A 18 -5.30 1.42 10.72
C ARG A 18 -6.26 1.60 9.56
N ARG A 19 -6.94 2.75 9.45
CA ARG A 19 -7.80 3.06 8.30
C ARG A 19 -7.01 3.21 7.01
N LEU A 20 -5.84 3.85 7.04
CA LEU A 20 -4.97 3.98 5.87
C LEU A 20 -4.39 2.62 5.44
N VAL A 21 -3.93 1.81 6.39
CA VAL A 21 -3.46 0.45 6.15
C VAL A 21 -4.59 -0.44 5.66
N ALA A 22 -5.80 -0.31 6.21
CA ALA A 22 -6.98 -1.05 5.76
C ALA A 22 -7.40 -0.63 4.34
N GLN A 23 -7.40 0.66 4.02
CA GLN A 23 -7.67 1.13 2.66
C GLN A 23 -6.60 0.66 1.67
N GLY A 24 -5.32 0.75 2.04
CA GLY A 24 -4.22 0.23 1.23
C GLY A 24 -4.30 -1.29 1.07
N ARG A 25 -4.66 -2.02 2.14
CA ARG A 25 -4.83 -3.47 2.12
C ARG A 25 -6.05 -3.89 1.32
N SER A 26 -7.19 -3.21 1.41
CA SER A 26 -8.36 -3.44 0.56
C SER A 26 -8.03 -3.14 -0.91
N ALA A 27 -7.34 -2.03 -1.18
CA ALA A 27 -6.88 -1.70 -2.52
C ALA A 27 -5.89 -2.73 -3.09
N ALA A 28 -5.05 -3.32 -2.23
CA ALA A 28 -4.12 -4.38 -2.61
C ALA A 28 -4.80 -5.77 -2.71
N SER A 29 -5.79 -6.04 -1.86
CA SER A 29 -6.57 -7.28 -1.81
C SER A 29 -7.61 -7.34 -2.94
N ASP A 30 -7.98 -6.22 -3.55
CA ASP A 30 -8.86 -6.19 -4.71
C ASP A 30 -8.17 -6.86 -5.92
N PRO A 31 -8.60 -8.06 -6.35
CA PRO A 31 -8.01 -8.74 -7.51
C PRO A 31 -8.19 -7.93 -8.80
N ARG A 32 -9.24 -7.09 -8.86
CA ARG A 32 -9.52 -6.17 -9.97
C ARG A 32 -8.44 -5.09 -10.11
N LYS A 33 -8.03 -4.49 -8.98
CA LYS A 33 -6.94 -3.50 -8.95
C LYS A 33 -5.59 -4.16 -9.24
N ARG A 34 -5.40 -5.42 -8.80
CA ARG A 34 -4.20 -6.20 -9.13
C ARG A 34 -4.07 -6.46 -10.63
N SER A 35 -5.16 -6.79 -11.32
CA SER A 35 -5.15 -6.97 -12.79
C SER A 35 -4.82 -5.67 -13.52
N GLN A 36 -5.44 -4.55 -13.13
CA GLN A 36 -5.15 -3.23 -13.70
C GLN A 36 -3.70 -2.79 -13.43
N ALA A 37 -3.20 -2.98 -12.20
CA ALA A 37 -1.81 -2.69 -11.85
C ALA A 37 -0.82 -3.57 -12.62
N MET A 38 -1.11 -4.87 -12.78
CA MET A 38 -0.31 -5.78 -13.61
C MET A 38 -0.31 -5.37 -15.08
N GLN A 39 -1.44 -4.89 -15.60
CA GLN A 39 -1.56 -4.44 -16.98
C GLN A 39 -0.80 -3.11 -17.20
N LEU A 40 -0.86 -2.18 -16.25
CA LEU A 40 -0.06 -0.96 -16.21
C LEU A 40 1.43 -1.26 -16.10
N LEU A 41 1.83 -2.15 -15.20
CA LEU A 41 3.21 -2.62 -15.06
C LEU A 41 3.72 -3.29 -16.32
N ARG A 42 2.90 -4.13 -16.98
CA ARG A 42 3.25 -4.72 -18.28
C ARG A 42 3.47 -3.68 -19.36
N ARG A 43 2.60 -2.66 -19.44
CA ARG A 43 2.78 -1.54 -20.39
C ARG A 43 4.04 -0.72 -20.11
N LEU A 44 4.34 -0.45 -18.84
CA LEU A 44 5.55 0.26 -18.44
C LEU A 44 6.82 -0.56 -18.72
N ARG A 45 6.77 -1.87 -18.48
CA ARG A 45 7.91 -2.78 -18.67
C ARG A 45 8.15 -3.19 -20.12
N GLY A 46 7.13 -3.17 -20.97
CA GLY A 46 7.24 -3.42 -22.41
C GLY A 46 7.64 -2.19 -23.24
N ARG A 47 7.90 -1.05 -22.60
CA ARG A 47 8.34 0.20 -23.24
C ARG A 47 9.84 0.46 -23.08
N ARG A 48 10.59 -0.59 -22.73
CA ARG A 48 12.05 -0.63 -22.66
C ARG A 48 12.54 -1.59 -23.73
#